data_AF-A0A9J7MJA8-F1
#
_entry.id   AF-A0A9J7MJA8-F1
#
_cell.length_a   1.000
_cell.length_b   1.000
_cell.length_c   1.000
_cell.angle_alpha   90.00
_cell.angle_beta   90.00
_cell.angle_gamma   90.00
#
_symmetry.space_group_name_H-M   'P 1'
#
loop_
_entity.id
_entity.type
_entity.pdbx_description
1 polymer ?
#
loop_
_entity_poly.entity_id
_entity_poly.type
_entity_poly.pdbx_seq_one_letter_code
_entity_poly.pdbx_strand_id
1 'polypeptide(L)' 'MEQFNSRNGYGPIYEPEGVKVYCGTLVHATKDKPMEILRNGVIGVDTSGKILFVKDGDSIESLSAEIGFRPEVRN' A
#
# COMPACT_ATOMS: atom_id res chain seq x y z
N MET A 1 36.87 1.68 10.51
CA MET A 1 36.12 0.57 9.90
C MET A 1 35.70 -0.32 11.05
N GLU A 2 34.61 0.01 11.74
CA GLU A 2 34.13 -0.76 12.89
C GLU A 2 32.99 -1.68 12.44
N GLN A 3 33.20 -2.98 12.61
CA GLN A 3 32.25 -4.02 12.26
C GLN A 3 31.20 -4.13 13.36
N PHE A 4 29.94 -3.81 13.03
CA PHE A 4 28.80 -3.98 13.93
C PHE A 4 28.34 -5.44 13.91
N ASN A 5 28.47 -6.09 15.07
CA ASN A 5 28.13 -7.49 15.29
C ASN A 5 26.60 -7.64 15.38
N SER A 6 25.99 -8.31 14.40
CA SER A 6 24.53 -8.40 14.22
C SER A 6 23.96 -9.65 14.91
N ARG A 7 23.83 -9.60 16.23
CA ARG A 7 22.92 -10.46 17.01
C ARG A 7 22.02 -9.55 17.80
N ASN A 8 20.90 -9.16 17.19
CA ASN A 8 19.62 -8.71 17.75
C ASN A 8 18.86 -8.06 16.60
N GLY A 9 17.79 -8.72 16.13
CA GLY A 9 17.03 -8.37 14.93
C GLY A 9 16.15 -7.13 15.07
N TYR A 10 16.76 -5.99 15.39
CA TYR A 10 16.15 -4.66 15.34
C TYR A 10 17.01 -3.78 14.44
N GLY A 11 16.96 -4.06 13.14
CA GLY A 11 17.40 -3.09 12.13
C GLY A 11 16.39 -1.95 12.04
N PRO A 12 16.80 -0.76 11.55
CA PRO A 12 15.87 0.34 11.33
C PRO A 12 14.73 -0.15 10.43
N ILE A 13 13.50 0.06 10.86
CA ILE A 13 12.32 -0.17 10.03
C ILE A 13 12.44 0.87 8.91
N TYR A 14 12.93 0.46 7.75
CA TYR A 14 12.77 1.26 6.54
C TYR A 14 11.27 1.27 6.26
N GLU A 15 10.54 2.22 6.84
CA GLU A 15 9.29 2.65 6.25
C GLU A 15 9.66 3.11 4.83
N PRO A 16 9.06 2.53 3.78
CA PRO A 16 9.34 3.01 2.44
C PRO A 16 8.79 4.43 2.35
N GLU A 17 9.66 5.44 2.52
CA GLU A 17 9.40 6.82 2.14
C GLU A 17 9.10 6.82 0.64
N GLY A 18 7.86 6.57 0.23
CA GLY A 18 7.60 6.34 -1.19
C GLY A 18 6.15 6.17 -1.58
N VAL A 19 5.36 5.41 -0.82
CA VAL A 19 4.01 5.02 -1.25
C VAL A 19 3.02 5.15 -0.11
N LYS A 20 1.95 5.91 -0.35
CA LYS A 20 0.78 5.96 0.54
C LYS A 20 -0.26 4.97 0.04
N VAL A 21 -0.79 4.17 0.95
CA VAL A 21 -1.85 3.20 0.65
C VAL A 21 -3.11 3.60 1.40
N TYR A 22 -4.23 3.64 0.69
CA TYR A 22 -5.55 3.90 1.27
C TYR A 22 -6.46 2.71 1.00
N CYS A 23 -7.20 2.30 2.03
CA CYS A 23 -8.16 1.20 1.97
C CYS A 23 -9.56 1.73 2.31
N GLY A 24 -10.57 1.40 1.52
CA GLY A 24 -11.94 1.81 1.77
C GLY A 24 -12.85 1.66 0.56
N THR A 25 -13.97 2.38 0.54
CA THR A 25 -14.87 2.39 -0.61
C THR A 25 -14.42 3.43 -1.64
N LEU A 26 -14.08 2.98 -2.84
CA LEU A 26 -13.74 3.84 -3.98
C LEU A 26 -14.95 3.98 -4.90
N VAL A 27 -15.35 5.22 -5.18
CA VAL A 27 -16.43 5.54 -6.11
C VAL A 27 -15.83 6.26 -7.30
N HIS A 28 -16.04 5.74 -8.51
CA HIS A 28 -15.48 6.31 -9.74
C HIS A 28 -16.41 6.09 -10.93
N ALA A 29 -16.08 6.71 -12.06
CA ALA A 29 -16.75 6.48 -13.34
C ALA A 29 -15.77 5.82 -14.32
N THR A 30 -16.32 5.07 -15.26
CA THR A 30 -15.60 4.56 -16.43
C THR A 30 -16.30 5.05 -17.70
N LYS A 31 -15.75 4.73 -18.88
CA LYS A 31 -16.39 5.10 -20.15
C LYS A 31 -17.76 4.46 -20.32
N ASP A 32 -17.91 3.23 -19.83
CA ASP A 32 -19.12 2.43 -20.01
C ASP A 32 -20.10 2.53 -18.83
N LYS A 33 -19.59 2.89 -17.64
CA LYS A 33 -20.39 3.00 -16.41
C LYS A 33 -20.26 4.39 -15.81
N PRO A 34 -21.37 5.16 -15.71
CA PRO A 34 -21.34 6.48 -15.08
C PRO A 34 -21.00 6.44 -13.59
N MET A 35 -21.19 5.27 -12.95
CA MET A 35 -20.80 5.04 -11.57
C MET A 35 -20.45 3.56 -11.36
N GLU A 36 -19.30 3.33 -10.74
CA GLU A 36 -18.81 2.03 -10.28
C GLU A 36 -18.27 2.18 -8.86
N ILE A 37 -18.56 1.19 -8.01
CA ILE A 37 -18.25 1.22 -6.58
C ILE A 37 -17.41 -0.01 -6.23
N LEU A 38 -16.19 0.23 -5.74
CA LEU A 38 -15.28 -0.78 -5.22
C LEU A 38 -15.30 -0.71 -3.68
N ARG A 39 -16.11 -1.56 -3.04
CA ARG A 39 -16.43 -1.43 -1.60
C ARG A 39 -15.25 -1.66 -0.66
N ASN A 40 -14.35 -2.56 -1.04
CA ASN A 40 -13.11 -2.86 -0.32
C ASN A 40 -11.89 -2.44 -1.14
N GLY A 41 -11.96 -1.32 -1.86
CA GLY A 41 -10.86 -0.88 -2.73
C GLY A 41 -9.58 -0.54 -1.99
N VAL A 42 -8.45 -0.85 -2.62
CA VAL A 42 -7.10 -0.44 -2.23
C VAL A 42 -6.52 0.43 -3.31
N ILE A 43 -5.99 1.59 -2.94
CA ILE A 43 -5.30 2.51 -3.85
C ILE A 43 -3.92 2.86 -3.31
N GLY A 44 -2.91 2.64 -4.15
CA GLY A 44 -1.54 3.06 -3.88
C GLY A 44 -1.19 4.33 -4.65
N VAL A 45 -0.58 5.29 -3.96
CA VAL A 45 -0.17 6.58 -4.51
C VAL A 45 1.31 6.81 -4.25
N ASP A 46 2.07 7.14 -5.27
CA ASP A 46 3.50 7.47 -5.14
C ASP A 46 3.75 8.86 -4.54
N THR A 47 5.01 9.20 -4.27
CA THR A 47 5.42 10.52 -3.75
C THR A 47 5.13 11.67 -4.71
N SER A 48 4.93 11.42 -6.00
CA SER A 48 4.54 12.42 -6.98
C SER A 48 3.01 12.65 -7.04
N GLY A 49 2.25 11.86 -6.28
CA GLY A 49 0.78 11.92 -6.26
C GLY A 49 0.11 11.12 -7.37
N LYS A 50 0.83 10.22 -8.05
CA LYS A 50 0.26 9.36 -9.09
C LYS A 50 -0.27 8.06 -8.51
N ILE A 51 -1.39 7.61 -9.06
CA ILE A 51 -1.99 6.31 -8.72
C ILE A 51 -1.13 5.21 -9.36
N LEU A 52 -0.53 4.37 -8.52
CA LEU A 52 0.25 3.21 -8.95
C LEU A 52 -0.65 2.01 -9.24
N PHE A 53 -1.66 1.79 -8.40
CA PHE A 53 -2.60 0.68 -8.56
C PHE A 53 -3.96 0.99 -7.91
N VAL A 54 -5.00 0.34 -8.42
CA VAL A 54 -6.33 0.22 -7.83
C VAL A 54 -6.72 -1.25 -7.87
N LYS A 55 -7.09 -1.83 -6.72
CA LYS A 55 -7.37 -3.27 -6.57
C LYS A 55 -8.49 -3.51 -5.57
N ASP A 56 -9.11 -4.69 -5.62
CA ASP A 56 -9.99 -5.16 -4.55
C ASP A 56 -9.20 -5.56 -3.30
N GLY A 57 -9.84 -5.40 -2.14
CA GLY A 57 -9.24 -5.50 -0.81
C GLY A 57 -8.84 -6.91 -0.39
N ASP A 58 -9.42 -7.92 -1.04
CA ASP A 58 -9.02 -9.31 -0.87
C ASP A 58 -7.57 -9.55 -1.32
N SER A 59 -6.96 -8.58 -2.02
CA SER A 59 -5.56 -8.62 -2.46
C SER A 59 -4.59 -7.88 -1.52
N ILE A 60 -5.00 -7.37 -0.36
CA ILE A 60 -4.11 -6.57 0.52
C ILE A 60 -2.85 -7.35 0.92
N GLU A 61 -2.97 -8.62 1.29
CA GLU A 61 -1.82 -9.42 1.72
C GLU A 61 -0.84 -9.66 0.57
N SER A 62 -1.34 -10.03 -0.61
CA SER A 62 -0.50 -10.21 -1.80
C SER A 62 0.13 -8.89 -2.26
N LEU A 63 -0.62 -7.79 -2.22
CA LEU A 63 -0.13 -6.44 -2.53
C LEU A 63 0.94 -5.97 -1.55
N SER A 64 0.78 -6.28 -0.26
CA SER A 64 1.78 -5.93 0.76
C SER A 64 3.12 -6.60 0.48
N ALA A 65 3.10 -7.86 0.02
CA ALA A 65 4.29 -8.61 -0.35
C ALA A 65 4.92 -8.13 -1.66
N GLU A 66 4.10 -7.77 -2.66
CA GLU A 66 4.57 -7.26 -3.95
C GLU A 66 5.17 -5.86 -3.85
N ILE A 67 4.54 -4.98 -3.07
CA ILE A 67 4.83 -3.54 -3.07
C ILE A 67 5.68 -3.15 -1.85
N GLY A 68 5.77 -4.00 -0.83
CA GLY A 68 6.62 -3.79 0.33
C GLY A 68 6.07 -2.80 1.35
N PHE A 69 4.76 -2.53 1.36
CA PHE A 69 4.13 -1.76 2.44
C PHE A 69 3.65 -2.68 3.56
N ARG A 70 3.73 -2.22 4.81
CA ARG A 70 3.14 -2.94 5.96
C ARG A 70 1.75 -2.36 6.23
N PRO A 71 0.66 -3.14 6.13
CA PRO A 71 -0.64 -2.67 6.54
C PRO A 71 -0.62 -2.45 8.06
N GLU A 72 -0.57 -1.18 8.50
CA GLU A 72 -0.85 -0.85 9.89
C GLU A 72 -2.35 -1.02 10.13
N VAL A 73 -2.73 -2.11 10.79
CA VAL A 73 -4.08 -2.26 11.32
C VAL A 73 -4.20 -1.36 12.54
N ARG A 74 -4.77 -0.15 12.36
CA ARG A 74 -5.17 0.68 13.50
C ARG A 74 -6.59 0.25 13.91
N ASN A 75 -6.66 -0.48 15.04
CA ASN A 75 -7.90 -0.82 15.73
C ASN A 75 -8.57 0.43 16.31
#